data_AF-A0A528AJ33-F1
#
_entry.id   AF-A0A528AJ33-F1
#
_cell.length_a   1.000
_cell.length_b   1.000
_cell.length_c   1.000
_cell.angle_alpha   90.00
_cell.angle_beta   90.00
_cell.angle_gamma   90.00
#
_symmetry.space_group_name_H-M   'P 1'
#
loop_
_entity.id
_entity.type
_entity.pdbx_description
1 polymer ?
#
loop_
_entity_poly.entity_id
_entity_poly.type
_entity_poly.pdbx_seq_one_letter_code
_entity_poly.pdbx_strand_id
1 'polypeptide(L)' 'KEPLDVYAYWKRLSGHFMRVTVKVYLLSVVDVQPDWNERSQRQRAWHSPADAAALIDEPQLVSLVRSMAQAPV' A
#
# COMPACT_ATOMS: atom_id res chain seq x y z
N LYS A 1 0.30 -14.54 9.47
CA LYS A 1 1.28 -13.44 9.34
C LYS A 1 0.78 -12.28 10.17
N GLU A 2 1.63 -11.70 11.01
CA GLU A 2 1.30 -10.47 11.73
C GLU A 2 1.35 -9.26 10.78
N PRO A 3 0.51 -8.23 11.01
CA PRO A 3 0.62 -7.00 10.25
C PRO A 3 1.94 -6.30 10.57
N LEU A 4 2.57 -5.73 9.55
CA LEU A 4 3.71 -4.83 9.74
C LEU A 4 3.26 -3.56 10.46
N ASP A 5 2.08 -3.04 10.11
CA ASP A 5 1.52 -1.84 10.73
C ASP A 5 0.00 -1.79 10.54
N VAL A 6 -0.66 -0.89 11.26
CA VAL A 6 -2.10 -0.63 11.19
C VAL A 6 -2.34 0.88 11.20
N TYR A 7 -3.11 1.36 10.22
CA TYR A 7 -3.53 2.77 10.15
C TYR A 7 -5.04 2.89 9.92
N ALA A 8 -5.60 4.08 10.13
CA ALA A 8 -7.03 4.31 9.94
C ALA A 8 -7.29 5.61 9.18
N TYR A 9 -8.24 5.57 8.24
CA TYR A 9 -8.65 6.73 7.47
C TYR A 9 -10.17 6.80 7.32
N TRP A 10 -10.66 7.98 6.93
CA TRP A 10 -12.07 8.18 6.60
C TRP A 10 -12.30 7.88 5.12
N LYS A 11 -12.89 6.72 4.84
CA LYS A 11 -13.27 6.32 3.48
C LYS A 11 -14.54 7.07 3.07
N ARG A 12 -14.46 7.81 1.95
CA ARG A 12 -15.62 8.47 1.35
C ARG A 12 -16.47 7.45 0.60
N LEU A 13 -17.76 7.42 0.93
CA LEU A 13 -18.80 6.66 0.24
C LEU A 13 -19.84 7.63 -0.32
N SER A 14 -20.80 7.12 -1.12
CA SER A 14 -21.90 7.94 -1.61
C SER A 14 -22.78 8.40 -0.43
N GLY A 15 -22.63 9.67 -0.04
CA GLY A 15 -23.45 10.33 0.98
C GLY A 15 -22.94 10.27 2.42
N HIS A 16 -21.80 9.61 2.70
CA HIS A 16 -21.23 9.58 4.06
C HIS A 16 -19.74 9.21 4.05
N PHE A 17 -19.11 9.35 5.22
CA PHE A 17 -17.76 8.88 5.49
C PHE A 17 -17.79 7.73 6.50
N MET A 18 -16.93 6.74 6.30
CA MET A 18 -16.77 5.61 7.19
C MET A 18 -15.33 5.55 7.68
N ARG A 19 -15.13 5.46 8.99
CA ARG A 19 -13.80 5.21 9.56
C ARG A 19 -13.44 3.76 9.32
N VAL A 20 -12.33 3.52 8.62
CA VAL A 20 -11.84 2.18 8.33
C VAL A 20 -10.45 1.99 8.91
N THR A 21 -10.18 0.77 9.36
CA THR A 21 -8.85 0.35 9.84
C THR A 21 -8.21 -0.55 8.79
N VAL A 22 -7.01 -0.19 8.35
CA VAL A 22 -6.21 -0.91 7.36
C VAL A 22 -5.05 -1.60 8.07
N LYS A 23 -4.89 -2.90 7.81
CA LYS A 23 -3.73 -3.68 8.25
C LYS A 23 -2.78 -3.85 7.06
N VAL A 24 -1.52 -3.51 7.24
CA VAL A 24 -0.48 -3.63 6.22
C VAL A 24 0.34 -4.89 6.46
N TYR A 25 0.57 -5.68 5.42
CA TYR A 25 1.32 -6.93 5.50
C TYR A 25 2.46 -6.95 4.50
N LEU A 26 3.62 -7.47 4.92
CA LEU A 26 4.76 -7.71 4.04
C LEU A 26 4.58 -8.97 3.20
N LEU A 27 4.78 -8.81 1.89
CA LEU A 27 4.77 -9.89 0.92
C LEU A 27 6.12 -9.96 0.21
N SER A 28 6.79 -11.11 0.31
CA SER A 28 7.92 -11.44 -0.55
C SER A 28 7.34 -11.98 -1.86
N VAL A 29 7.64 -11.31 -2.97
CA VAL A 29 7.09 -11.66 -4.28
C VAL A 29 8.07 -12.58 -4.99
N VAL A 30 7.59 -13.78 -5.33
CA VAL A 30 8.37 -14.82 -6.01
C VAL A 30 8.08 -14.91 -7.50
N ASP A 31 6.85 -14.57 -7.90
CA ASP A 31 6.41 -14.54 -9.29
C ASP A 31 5.22 -13.57 -9.43
N VAL A 32 4.97 -13.10 -10.65
CA VAL A 32 3.94 -12.13 -10.99
C VAL A 32 3.13 -12.61 -12.19
N GLN A 33 1.87 -12.95 -11.94
CA GLN A 33 0.93 -13.35 -13.00
C GLN A 33 0.77 -12.22 -14.05
N PRO A 34 0.96 -12.53 -15.35
CA PRO A 34 0.82 -11.54 -16.40
C PRO A 34 -0.64 -11.18 -16.65
N ASP A 35 -1.59 -12.07 -16.38
CA ASP A 35 -3.02 -11.82 -16.53
C ASP A 35 -3.75 -11.94 -15.19
N TRP A 36 -4.60 -10.96 -14.89
CA TRP A 36 -5.37 -10.87 -13.65
C TRP A 36 -6.63 -10.03 -13.86
N ASN A 37 -7.67 -10.27 -13.07
CA ASN A 37 -9.01 -9.70 -13.29
C ASN A 37 -9.04 -8.17 -13.45
N GLU A 38 -8.24 -7.44 -12.66
CA GLU A 38 -8.19 -5.97 -12.67
C GLU A 38 -7.12 -5.40 -13.60
N ARG A 39 -6.46 -6.19 -14.44
CA ARG A 39 -5.35 -5.75 -15.31
C ARG A 39 -5.71 -4.60 -16.23
N SER A 40 -6.94 -4.58 -16.73
CA SER A 40 -7.45 -3.50 -17.58
C SER A 40 -7.79 -2.22 -16.82
N GLN A 41 -7.88 -2.27 -15.49
CA GLN A 41 -8.29 -1.16 -14.64
C GLN A 41 -7.12 -0.55 -13.85
N ARG A 42 -5.99 -1.25 -13.75
CA ARG A 42 -4.86 -0.86 -12.90
C ARG A 42 -3.54 -1.05 -13.61
N GLN A 43 -2.65 -0.09 -13.43
CA GLN A 43 -1.25 -0.21 -13.79
C GLN A 43 -0.44 -0.70 -12.59
N ARG A 44 0.57 -1.52 -12.86
CA ARG A 44 1.49 -2.04 -11.84
C ARG A 44 2.92 -1.68 -12.23
N ALA A 45 3.66 -1.12 -11.29
CA ALA A 45 5.05 -0.76 -11.44
C ALA A 45 5.81 -1.07 -10.15
N TRP A 46 7.09 -1.41 -10.30
CA TRP A 46 8.01 -1.59 -9.18
C TRP A 46 8.79 -0.29 -8.98
N HIS A 47 8.83 0.19 -7.74
CA HIS A 47 9.49 1.43 -7.38
C HIS A 47 10.43 1.19 -6.20
N SER A 48 11.44 2.06 -6.05
CA SER A 48 12.16 2.16 -4.79
C SER A 48 11.19 2.60 -3.67
N PRO A 49 11.44 2.27 -2.39
CA PRO A 49 10.58 2.74 -1.31
C PRO A 49 10.46 4.28 -1.26
N ALA A 50 11.52 5.01 -1.62
CA ALA A 50 11.51 6.47 -1.67
C ALA A 50 10.55 6.99 -2.75
N ASP A 51 10.62 6.45 -3.97
CA ASP A 51 9.75 6.85 -5.08
C ASP A 51 8.30 6.42 -4.82
N ALA A 52 8.09 5.20 -4.31
CA ALA A 52 6.76 4.71 -3.95
C ALA A 52 6.08 5.63 -2.93
N ALA A 53 6.82 6.08 -1.92
CA ALA A 53 6.31 7.00 -0.90
C ALA A 53 5.93 8.38 -1.47
N ALA A 54 6.50 8.81 -2.60
CA ALA A 54 6.13 10.06 -3.26
C ALA A 54 4.82 9.94 -4.08
N LEU A 55 4.38 8.72 -4.39
CA LEU A 55 3.18 8.44 -5.18
C LEU A 55 1.94 8.09 -4.33
N ILE A 56 2.09 8.02 -3.01
CA ILE A 56 1.02 7.62 -2.07
C ILE A 56 0.44 8.87 -1.42
N ASP A 57 -0.89 9.01 -1.47
CA ASP A 57 -1.60 10.14 -0.85
C ASP A 57 -1.80 9.96 0.67
N GLU A 58 -1.81 8.72 1.17
CA GLU A 58 -2.11 8.38 2.57
C GLU A 58 -0.89 8.59 3.48
N PRO A 59 -0.87 9.61 4.38
CA PRO A 59 0.35 10.02 5.08
C PRO A 59 0.94 8.97 6.02
N GLN A 60 0.08 8.17 6.68
CA GLN A 60 0.57 7.10 7.56
C GLN A 60 1.24 5.99 6.75
N LEU A 61 0.69 5.66 5.59
CA LEU A 61 1.29 4.68 4.69
C LEU A 61 2.60 5.18 4.07
N VAL A 62 2.68 6.47 3.69
CA VAL A 62 3.93 7.12 3.26
C VAL A 62 5.02 6.95 4.32
N SER A 63 4.68 7.22 5.58
CA SER A 63 5.62 7.15 6.70
C SER A 63 6.15 5.73 6.90
N LEU A 64 5.27 4.73 6.81
CA LEU A 64 5.64 3.32 6.85
C LEU A 64 6.56 2.93 5.70
N VAL A 65 6.23 3.29 4.46
CA VAL A 65 7.05 2.93 3.30
C VAL A 65 8.44 3.58 3.36
N ARG A 66 8.54 4.82 3.87
CA ARG A 66 9.83 5.50 4.06
C ARG A 66 10.72 4.84 5.11
N SER A 67 10.14 4.28 6.18
CA SER A 67 10.95 3.57 7.19
C SER A 67 11.56 2.28 6.63
N MET A 68 10.90 1.65 5.66
CA MET A 68 11.41 0.46 4.97
C MET A 68 12.63 0.75 4.09
N ALA A 69 12.83 1.98 3.62
CA ALA A 69 14.05 2.37 2.91
C ALA A 69 15.32 2.30 3.79
N GLN A 70 15.13 2.32 5.12
CA GLN A 70 16.19 2.40 6.12
C GLN A 70 16.44 1.03 6.80
N ALA A 71 15.56 0.05 6.58
CA ALA A 71 15.72 -1.29 7.11
C ALA A 71 16.54 -2.15 6.13
N PRO A 72 17.56 -2.91 6.61
CA PRO A 72 18.27 -3.85 5.76
C PRO A 72 17.30 -4.96 5.31
N VAL A 73 17.30 -5.24 4.00
CA VAL A 73 16.54 -6.33 3.35
C VAL A 73 17.21 -7.67 3.61
#